data_AF-A0A930MVW5-F1
#
_entry.id   AF-A0A930MVW5-F1
#
_cell.length_a   1.000
_cell.length_b   1.000
_cell.length_c   1.000
_cell.angle_alpha   90.00
_cell.angle_beta   90.00
_cell.angle_gamma   90.00
#
_symmetry.space_group_name_H-M   'P 1'
#
loop_
_entity.id
_entity.type
_entity.pdbx_description
1 polymer ?
#
loop_
_entity_poly.entity_id
_entity_poly.type
_entity_poly.pdbx_seq_one_letter_code
_entity_poly.pdbx_strand_id
1 'polypeptide(L)'
;MKNLQERLDDLRALVCHPDFLAGRGLSNEVNIRFFCYAPHEEPTVTHFLRQLQKDAAENFCPVIHDLYRIFLDACADLGILEEIPAMEEERGRDFLRAQLHAAVGEPAFIERIAPENLTRGRDV
;
A
#
# COMPACT_ATOMS: atom_id res chain seq x y z
N MET A 1 -6.29 2.91 26.53
CA MET A 1 -5.95 3.05 25.09
C MET A 1 -4.87 2.04 24.80
N LYS A 2 -5.04 1.20 23.78
CA LYS A 2 -3.97 0.29 23.36
C LYS A 2 -2.80 1.08 22.79
N ASN A 3 -1.58 0.68 23.11
CA ASN A 3 -0.39 1.28 22.49
C ASN A 3 -0.22 0.75 21.05
N LEU A 4 0.69 1.33 20.26
CA LEU A 4 0.90 0.93 18.87
C LEU A 4 1.26 -0.56 18.73
N GLN A 5 2.11 -1.10 19.61
CA GLN A 5 2.58 -2.48 19.53
C GLN A 5 1.41 -3.46 19.72
N GLU A 6 0.58 -3.24 20.74
CA GLU A 6 -0.63 -4.05 20.97
C GLU A 6 -1.58 -4.03 19.76
N ARG A 7 -1.68 -2.87 19.09
CA ARG A 7 -2.52 -2.72 17.88
C ARG A 7 -1.91 -3.42 16.66
N LEU A 8 -0.58 -3.44 16.55
CA LEU A 8 0.12 -4.19 15.51
C LEU A 8 0.03 -5.70 15.74
N ASP A 9 0.04 -6.15 16.99
CA ASP A 9 -0.20 -7.55 17.35
C ASP A 9 -1.63 -7.97 16.99
N ASP A 10 -2.64 -7.14 17.32
CA ASP A 10 -4.02 -7.36 16.88
C ASP A 10 -4.13 -7.42 15.35
N LEU A 11 -3.42 -6.52 14.64
CA LEU A 11 -3.40 -6.49 13.18
C LEU A 11 -2.83 -7.79 12.63
N ARG A 12 -1.71 -8.28 13.17
CA ARG A 12 -1.11 -9.57 12.77
C ARG A 12 -2.10 -10.71 12.96
N ALA A 13 -2.72 -10.80 14.14
CA ALA A 13 -3.69 -11.85 14.43
C ALA A 13 -4.88 -11.81 13.45
N LEU A 14 -5.33 -10.61 13.09
CA LEU A 14 -6.42 -10.41 12.15
C LEU A 14 -6.05 -10.81 10.72
N VAL A 15 -4.92 -10.34 10.18
CA VAL A 15 -4.56 -10.61 8.78
C VAL A 15 -4.20 -12.07 8.54
N CYS A 16 -3.72 -12.78 9.56
CA CYS A 16 -3.47 -14.23 9.50
C CYS A 16 -4.74 -15.08 9.71
N HIS A 17 -5.88 -14.47 10.04
CA HIS A 17 -7.10 -15.22 10.34
C HIS A 17 -7.70 -15.83 9.06
N PRO A 18 -8.09 -17.12 9.05
CA PRO A 18 -8.63 -17.77 7.84
C PRO A 18 -9.81 -17.06 7.21
N ASP A 19 -10.70 -16.46 8.02
CA ASP A 19 -11.83 -15.68 7.50
C ASP A 19 -11.41 -14.38 6.83
N PHE A 20 -10.33 -13.75 7.30
CA PHE A 20 -9.76 -12.57 6.65
C PHE A 20 -9.19 -12.96 5.28
N LEU A 21 -8.37 -14.01 5.22
CA LEU A 21 -7.76 -14.53 3.99
C LEU A 21 -8.79 -15.00 2.97
N ALA A 22 -9.91 -15.57 3.44
CA ALA A 22 -11.00 -16.04 2.59
C ALA A 22 -11.99 -14.93 2.19
N GLY A 23 -11.89 -13.74 2.79
CA GLY A 23 -12.83 -12.63 2.63
C GLY A 23 -14.24 -12.97 3.13
N ARG A 24 -14.35 -13.77 4.19
CA ARG A 24 -15.64 -14.17 4.79
C ARG A 24 -16.12 -13.12 5.79
N GLY A 25 -17.44 -13.03 5.97
CA GLY A 25 -18.06 -12.15 6.98
C GLY A 25 -18.26 -10.69 6.55
N LEU A 26 -18.16 -10.39 5.26
CA LEU A 26 -18.25 -9.02 4.73
C LEU A 26 -19.64 -8.62 4.25
N SER A 27 -20.66 -9.48 4.35
CA SER A 27 -22.05 -9.15 3.92
C SER A 27 -22.13 -8.49 2.52
N ASN A 28 -21.34 -8.99 1.57
CA ASN A 28 -21.15 -8.47 0.20
C ASN A 28 -20.37 -7.14 0.07
N GLU A 29 -19.68 -6.67 1.10
CA GLU A 29 -18.74 -5.56 1.04
C GLU A 29 -17.34 -6.00 0.54
N VAL A 30 -16.58 -5.02 0.04
CA VAL A 30 -15.18 -5.23 -0.35
C VAL A 30 -14.31 -5.28 0.91
N ASN A 31 -13.34 -6.21 0.97
CA ASN A 31 -12.46 -6.37 2.13
C ASN A 31 -11.37 -5.29 2.20
N ILE A 32 -11.76 -4.02 2.35
CA ILE A 32 -10.82 -2.90 2.52
C ILE A 32 -10.79 -2.52 3.99
N ARG A 33 -9.58 -2.43 4.58
CA ARG A 33 -9.39 -2.04 5.98
C ARG A 33 -8.30 -0.99 6.10
N PHE A 34 -8.51 -0.04 7.01
CA PHE A 34 -7.57 1.03 7.29
C PHE A 34 -6.91 0.81 8.65
N PHE A 35 -5.59 0.89 8.70
CA PHE A 35 -4.82 0.92 9.94
C PHE A 35 -4.20 2.31 10.12
N CYS A 36 -4.82 3.14 10.94
CA CYS A 36 -4.35 4.51 11.18
C CYS A 36 -3.19 4.52 12.18
N TYR A 37 -2.14 5.30 11.94
CA TYR A 37 -1.05 5.51 12.90
C TYR A 37 -0.56 6.96 12.81
N ALA A 38 0.11 7.43 13.85
CA ALA A 38 0.67 8.77 13.85
C ALA A 38 1.95 8.82 12.97
N PRO A 39 2.26 9.93 12.29
CA PRO A 39 3.41 9.98 11.37
C PRO A 39 4.75 9.57 11.99
N HIS A 40 4.99 9.93 13.26
CA HIS A 40 6.22 9.56 13.96
C HIS A 40 6.35 8.05 14.25
N GLU A 41 5.27 7.28 14.10
CA GLU A 41 5.22 5.82 14.26
C GLU A 41 5.59 5.07 12.98
N GLU A 42 5.74 5.77 11.85
CA GLU A 42 6.04 5.19 10.53
C GLU A 42 7.25 4.22 10.52
N PRO A 43 8.38 4.50 11.21
CA PRO A 43 9.50 3.56 11.25
C PRO A 43 9.13 2.22 11.88
N THR A 44 8.29 2.24 12.91
CA THR A 44 7.82 1.04 13.62
C THR A 44 6.86 0.24 12.74
N VAL A 45 5.91 0.90 12.09
CA VAL A 45 4.96 0.25 11.17
C VAL A 45 5.69 -0.35 9.96
N THR A 46 6.64 0.39 9.38
CA THR A 46 7.48 -0.10 8.27
C THR A 46 8.29 -1.32 8.69
N HIS A 47 8.87 -1.32 9.90
CA HIS A 47 9.57 -2.48 10.43
C HIS A 47 8.62 -3.68 10.57
N PHE A 48 7.44 -3.48 11.14
CA PHE A 48 6.43 -4.52 11.30
C PHE A 48 6.02 -5.15 9.95
N LEU A 49 5.74 -4.33 8.92
CA LEU A 49 5.39 -4.81 7.58
C LEU A 49 6.49 -5.68 6.98
N ARG A 50 7.77 -5.28 7.15
CA ARG A 50 8.92 -6.09 6.71
C ARG A 50 9.01 -7.42 7.46
N GLN A 51 8.72 -7.44 8.76
CA GLN A 51 8.67 -8.70 9.52
C GLN A 51 7.49 -9.57 9.09
N LEU A 52 6.32 -8.96 8.83
CA LEU A 52 5.14 -9.67 8.35
C LEU A 52 5.41 -10.39 7.02
N GLN A 53 6.16 -9.74 6.11
CA GLN A 53 6.59 -10.35 4.85
C GLN A 53 7.60 -11.49 5.03
N LYS A 54 8.51 -11.37 6.02
CA LYS A 54 9.47 -12.45 6.34
C LYS A 54 8.82 -13.64 7.01
N ASP A 55 7.78 -13.40 7.79
CA ASP A 55 6.98 -14.43 8.46
C ASP A 55 5.93 -15.06 7.51
N ALA A 56 6.02 -14.78 6.21
CA ALA A 56 5.22 -15.45 5.20
C ALA A 56 5.43 -16.98 5.30
N ALA A 57 4.32 -17.70 5.28
CA ALA A 57 4.26 -19.14 5.41
C ALA A 57 3.42 -19.75 4.28
N GLU A 58 3.31 -21.08 4.27
CA GLU A 58 2.55 -21.79 3.23
C GLU A 58 1.09 -21.31 3.12
N ASN A 59 0.46 -20.93 4.24
CA ASN A 59 -0.95 -20.52 4.30
C ASN A 59 -1.16 -19.00 4.45
N PHE A 60 -0.09 -18.20 4.44
CA PHE A 60 -0.18 -16.74 4.59
C PHE A 60 0.98 -16.08 3.84
N CYS A 61 0.68 -15.34 2.79
CA CYS A 61 1.69 -14.63 2.01
C CYS A 61 1.22 -13.18 1.76
N PRO A 62 1.63 -12.22 2.59
CA PRO A 62 1.24 -10.83 2.41
C PRO A 62 1.94 -10.24 1.18
N VAL A 63 1.18 -9.57 0.31
CA VAL A 63 1.68 -8.82 -0.84
C VAL A 63 1.67 -7.34 -0.50
N ILE A 64 2.86 -6.80 -0.27
CA ILE A 64 3.02 -5.43 0.24
C ILE A 64 3.42 -4.50 -0.91
N HIS A 65 2.62 -3.46 -1.13
CA HIS A 65 2.88 -2.41 -2.10
C HIS A 65 3.04 -1.06 -1.41
N ASP A 66 4.16 -0.39 -1.67
CA ASP A 66 4.34 1.02 -1.32
C ASP A 66 3.83 1.89 -2.48
N LEU A 67 2.65 2.47 -2.30
CA LEU A 67 1.99 3.28 -3.33
C LEU A 67 2.81 4.52 -3.71
N TYR A 68 3.57 5.09 -2.77
CA TYR A 68 4.40 6.24 -3.07
C TYR A 68 5.61 5.86 -3.92
N ARG A 69 6.23 4.71 -3.64
CA ARG A 69 7.29 4.17 -4.50
C ARG A 69 6.78 3.83 -5.89
N ILE A 70 5.63 3.17 -5.98
CA ILE A 70 4.98 2.87 -7.27
C ILE A 70 4.74 4.16 -8.08
N PHE A 71 4.27 5.22 -7.41
CA PHE A 71 4.09 6.52 -8.05
C PHE A 71 5.42 7.11 -8.55
N LEU A 72 6.47 7.10 -7.73
CA LEU A 72 7.79 7.60 -8.13
C LEU A 72 8.36 6.81 -9.30
N ASP A 73 8.23 5.49 -9.30
CA ASP A 73 8.67 4.62 -10.38
C ASP A 73 7.87 4.85 -11.67
N ALA A 74 6.57 5.18 -11.57
CA ALA A 74 5.78 5.58 -12.71
C ALA A 74 6.24 6.93 -13.29
N CYS A 75 6.53 7.91 -12.43
CA CYS A 75 7.13 9.19 -12.84
C CYS A 75 8.52 9.01 -13.47
N ALA A 76 9.33 8.08 -12.95
CA ALA A 76 10.66 7.78 -13.47
C ALA A 76 10.59 7.15 -14.87
N ASP A 77 9.69 6.19 -15.09
CA ASP A 77 9.49 5.53 -16.39
C ASP A 77 9.00 6.51 -17.47
N LEU A 78 8.24 7.52 -17.07
CA LEU A 78 7.84 8.63 -17.94
C LEU A 78 8.96 9.66 -18.18
N GLY A 79 10.08 9.57 -17.45
CA GLY A 79 11.20 10.50 -17.56
C GLY A 79 10.94 11.88 -16.95
N ILE A 80 9.87 12.05 -16.15
CA ILE A 80 9.45 13.36 -15.61
C ILE A 80 9.92 13.62 -14.17
N LEU A 81 10.48 12.61 -13.49
CA LEU A 81 10.74 12.67 -12.04
C LEU A 81 11.62 13.87 -11.63
N GLU A 82 12.70 14.13 -12.37
CA GLU A 82 13.64 15.21 -12.08
C GLU A 82 13.09 16.61 -12.42
N GLU A 83 12.08 16.68 -13.29
CA GLU A 83 11.48 17.94 -13.73
C GLU A 83 10.35 18.42 -12.79
N ILE A 84 9.82 17.52 -11.95
CA ILE A 84 8.72 17.82 -11.02
C ILE A 84 9.02 19.03 -10.12
N PRO A 85 10.18 19.16 -9.46
CA PRO A 85 10.47 20.29 -8.58
C PRO A 85 10.48 21.63 -9.33
N ALA A 86 11.10 21.68 -10.50
CA ALA A 86 11.16 22.88 -11.33
C ALA A 86 9.77 23.29 -11.82
N MET A 87 8.95 22.31 -12.24
CA MET A 87 7.57 22.55 -12.63
C MET A 87 6.71 23.08 -11.47
N GLU A 88 6.91 22.57 -10.25
CA GLU A 88 6.22 23.08 -9.07
C GLU A 88 6.58 24.54 -8.79
N GLU A 89 7.87 24.89 -8.87
CA GLU A 89 8.36 26.24 -8.63
C GLU A 89 7.86 27.23 -9.70
N GLU A 90 7.84 26.81 -10.97
CA GLU A 90 7.44 27.69 -12.08
C GLU A 90 5.93 27.84 -12.30
N ARG A 91 5.15 26.79 -12.02
CA ARG A 91 3.71 26.72 -12.37
C ARG A 91 2.81 26.54 -11.15
N GLY A 92 3.37 26.22 -9.99
CA GLY A 92 2.64 26.06 -8.75
C GLY A 92 2.01 24.68 -8.57
N ARG A 93 1.65 24.41 -7.31
CA ARG A 93 1.13 23.12 -6.82
C ARG A 93 -0.13 22.63 -7.55
N ASP A 94 -1.10 23.51 -7.80
CA ASP A 94 -2.38 23.10 -8.40
C ASP A 94 -2.21 22.65 -9.85
N PHE A 95 -1.33 23.32 -10.60
CA PHE A 95 -0.95 22.92 -11.96
C PHE A 95 -0.24 21.57 -11.95
N LEU A 96 0.78 21.42 -11.08
CA LEU A 96 1.50 20.17 -10.92
C LEU A 96 0.56 19.00 -10.60
N ARG A 97 -0.36 19.17 -9.64
CA ARG A 97 -1.33 18.14 -9.26
C ARG A 97 -2.17 17.68 -10.45
N ALA A 98 -2.65 18.61 -11.27
CA ALA A 98 -3.44 18.28 -12.46
C ALA A 98 -2.62 17.50 -13.50
N GLN A 99 -1.36 17.90 -13.73
CA GLN A 99 -0.47 17.20 -14.66
C GLN A 99 -0.12 15.79 -14.17
N LEU A 100 0.24 15.64 -12.90
CA LEU A 100 0.55 14.34 -12.31
C LEU A 100 -0.64 13.38 -12.35
N HIS A 101 -1.85 13.88 -12.08
CA HIS A 101 -3.06 13.05 -12.16
C HIS A 101 -3.41 12.64 -13.60
N ALA A 102 -3.06 13.48 -14.59
CA ALA A 102 -3.24 13.14 -16.00
C ALA A 102 -2.17 12.15 -16.50
N ALA A 103 -0.92 12.31 -16.05
CA ALA A 103 0.22 11.49 -16.47
C ALA A 103 0.26 10.12 -15.78
N VAL A 104 0.04 10.09 -14.45
CA VAL A 104 0.09 8.89 -13.61
C VAL A 104 -1.30 8.66 -13.01
N GLY A 105 -2.21 8.21 -13.86
CA GLY A 105 -3.57 7.86 -13.47
C GLY A 105 -3.70 6.46 -12.86
N GLU A 106 -4.93 6.06 -12.53
CA GLU A 106 -5.28 4.75 -11.97
C GLU A 106 -4.66 3.55 -12.73
N PRO A 107 -4.60 3.53 -14.08
CA PRO A 107 -4.03 2.39 -14.81
C PRO A 107 -2.56 2.12 -14.47
N ALA A 108 -1.76 3.17 -14.25
CA ALA A 108 -0.34 3.04 -13.91
C ALA A 108 -0.14 2.33 -12.56
N PHE A 109 -1.04 2.55 -11.61
CA PHE A 109 -1.05 1.83 -10.34
C PHE A 109 -1.55 0.40 -10.51
N ILE A 110 -2.65 0.20 -11.25
CA ILE A 110 -3.25 -1.12 -11.45
C ILE A 110 -2.24 -2.08 -12.10
N GLU A 111 -1.53 -1.65 -13.15
CA GLU A 111 -0.53 -2.47 -13.83
C GLU A 111 0.63 -2.89 -12.92
N ARG A 112 1.03 -2.03 -11.98
CA ARG A 112 2.14 -2.30 -11.06
C ARG A 112 1.72 -3.04 -9.78
N ILE A 113 0.45 -2.91 -9.39
CA ILE A 113 -0.10 -3.57 -8.19
C ILE A 113 -0.65 -4.95 -8.53
N ALA A 114 -1.28 -5.12 -9.70
CA ALA A 114 -1.92 -6.37 -10.08
C ALA A 114 -0.89 -7.52 -10.11
N PRO A 115 -0.95 -8.47 -9.16
CA PRO A 115 -0.05 -9.62 -9.21
C PRO A 115 -0.57 -10.56 -10.29
N GLU A 116 0.33 -11.14 -11.08
CA GLU A 116 -0.07 -12.08 -12.14
C GLU A 116 -0.83 -13.30 -11.60
N ASN A 117 -0.66 -13.67 -10.32
CA ASN A 117 -1.41 -14.75 -9.67
C ASN A 117 -1.54 -14.56 -8.14
N LEU A 118 -2.72 -14.19 -7.65
CA LEU A 118 -3.07 -14.23 -6.22
C LEU A 118 -3.87 -15.50 -5.88
N THR A 119 -3.48 -16.19 -4.81
CA THR A 119 -4.14 -17.37 -4.28
C THR A 119 -5.11 -16.99 -3.17
N ARG A 120 -6.42 -17.09 -3.42
CA ARG A 120 -7.44 -16.82 -2.41
C ARG A 120 -7.26 -17.71 -1.17
N GLY A 121 -7.38 -17.13 0.02
CA GLY A 121 -7.22 -17.87 1.27
C GLY A 121 -5.77 -18.03 1.74
N ARG A 122 -4.82 -17.44 1.00
CA ARG A 122 -3.39 -17.45 1.31
C ARG A 122 -2.75 -16.07 1.12
N ASP A 123 -2.95 -15.49 -0.06
CA ASP A 123 -2.33 -14.23 -0.44
C ASP A 123 -3.27 -13.07 -0.11
N VAL A 124 -2.75 -12.03 0.56
CA VAL A 124 -3.52 -10.84 1.00
C VAL A 124 -2.71 -9.57 0.92
#